data_AF-A0A1F7WNN0-F1
#
_entry.id   AF-A0A1F7WNN0-F1
#
_cell.length_a   1.000
_cell.length_b   1.000
_cell.length_c   1.000
_cell.angle_alpha   90.00
_cell.angle_beta   90.00
_cell.angle_gamma   90.00
#
_symmetry.space_group_name_H-M   'P 1'
#
loop_
_entity.id
_entity.type
_entity.pdbx_description
1 polymer ?
#
loop_
_entity_poly.entity_id
_entity_poly.type
_entity_poly.pdbx_seq_one_letter_code
_entity_poly.pdbx_strand_id
1 'polypeptide(L)'
;MLARFKGLLFLVAMSLLPTLLIWLPFFARLKSLWGIPLPDSGMATIVANYDGPLFMVVAKTFYNPELIKNLFQFPLPVEYYAAHFPLFPLLIRTFSFALGFPYAMLGITLVSSFLALYFFKRLAEEFVGRENSLFLTLVFALLPARWLIVRSVGSAEPLFIAAIIASVYFFRKGNFWGAGVWGAIAQLTKSPGILLFVAYFISLLAPQVRKLPIAPIRDWPAVLNLKKTFPILLIPLSLLSIFILYQVRLGDFLAYFHSGDNIHLFFPPFSIFNFSAPWVGTFWLEEVILVYLLGLLGLANLIRNKETVLSWVTAIFLVSLFFVAHRDVIRYALPAVPFLLISFSPTLVKKEFRIIMLLLIIPTYLFSLAYISQNVMPISDWAPFL
;
A
#
# COMPACT_ATOMS: atom_id res chain seq x y z
N MET A 1 -32.49 5.87 -2.97
CA MET A 1 -31.90 4.54 -3.24
C MET A 1 -31.11 4.51 -4.56
N LEU A 2 -31.70 4.91 -5.69
CA LEU A 2 -31.04 4.95 -7.02
C LEU A 2 -29.69 5.69 -7.06
N ALA A 3 -29.59 6.86 -6.43
CA ALA A 3 -28.35 7.63 -6.44
C ALA A 3 -27.19 6.92 -5.72
N ARG A 4 -27.47 6.16 -4.65
CA ARG A 4 -26.44 5.38 -3.94
C ARG A 4 -25.97 4.20 -4.80
N PHE A 5 -26.90 3.53 -5.48
CA PHE A 5 -26.61 2.43 -6.40
C PHE A 5 -25.75 2.89 -7.60
N LYS A 6 -26.10 4.01 -8.24
CA LYS A 6 -25.30 4.61 -9.32
C LYS A 6 -23.87 4.92 -8.86
N GLY A 7 -23.71 5.50 -7.66
CA GLY A 7 -22.39 5.81 -7.09
C GLY A 7 -21.53 4.57 -6.85
N LEU A 8 -22.14 3.45 -6.44
CA LEU A 8 -21.45 2.18 -6.27
C LEU A 8 -21.01 1.58 -7.62
N LEU A 9 -21.87 1.63 -8.62
CA LEU A 9 -21.55 1.15 -9.98
C LEU A 9 -20.36 1.91 -10.58
N PHE A 10 -20.33 3.24 -10.43
CA PHE A 10 -19.18 4.05 -10.86
C PHE A 10 -17.90 3.65 -10.14
N LEU A 11 -17.97 3.38 -8.83
CA LEU A 11 -16.80 2.96 -8.06
C LEU A 11 -16.28 1.59 -8.52
N VAL A 12 -17.17 0.65 -8.80
CA VAL A 12 -16.81 -0.66 -9.38
C VAL A 12 -16.15 -0.46 -10.74
N ALA A 13 -16.72 0.38 -11.60
CA ALA A 13 -16.15 0.68 -12.92
C ALA A 13 -14.77 1.34 -12.82
N MET A 14 -14.60 2.35 -11.95
CA MET A 14 -13.31 2.98 -11.67
C MET A 14 -12.28 1.99 -11.14
N SER A 15 -12.75 0.95 -10.43
CA SER A 15 -11.86 -0.07 -9.91
C SER A 15 -11.43 -1.09 -10.97
N LEU A 16 -12.38 -1.57 -11.77
CA LEU A 16 -12.15 -2.69 -12.68
C LEU A 16 -11.67 -2.24 -14.06
N LEU A 17 -12.24 -1.19 -14.65
CA LEU A 17 -11.95 -0.81 -16.04
C LEU A 17 -10.46 -0.52 -16.28
N PRO A 18 -9.75 0.30 -15.45
CA PRO A 18 -8.33 0.56 -15.69
C PRO A 18 -7.48 -0.72 -15.62
N THR A 19 -7.77 -1.61 -14.67
CA THR A 19 -7.05 -2.87 -14.52
C THR A 19 -7.35 -3.86 -15.65
N LEU A 20 -8.61 -3.98 -16.08
CA LEU A 20 -8.99 -4.82 -17.22
C LEU A 20 -8.36 -4.32 -18.52
N LEU A 21 -8.26 -3.01 -18.73
CA LEU A 21 -7.55 -2.42 -19.87
C LEU A 21 -6.05 -2.74 -19.84
N ILE A 22 -5.44 -2.82 -18.66
CA ILE A 22 -4.05 -3.27 -18.51
C ILE A 22 -3.92 -4.75 -18.81
N TRP A 23 -4.86 -5.58 -18.39
CA TRP A 23 -4.81 -7.02 -18.63
C TRP A 23 -5.11 -7.39 -20.08
N LEU A 24 -5.91 -6.60 -20.80
CA LEU A 24 -6.39 -6.91 -22.14
C LEU A 24 -5.26 -7.27 -23.13
N PRO A 25 -4.15 -6.52 -23.25
CA PRO A 25 -3.04 -6.90 -24.14
C PRO A 25 -2.38 -8.23 -23.78
N PHE A 26 -2.22 -8.53 -22.48
CA PHE A 26 -1.63 -9.78 -22.00
C PHE A 26 -2.59 -10.96 -22.19
N PHE A 27 -3.89 -10.74 -21.98
CA PHE A 27 -4.93 -11.73 -22.23
C PHE A 27 -5.03 -12.07 -23.72
N ALA A 28 -4.99 -11.06 -24.59
CA ALA A 28 -4.98 -11.23 -26.04
C ALA A 28 -3.62 -11.70 -26.60
N ARG A 29 -2.59 -11.85 -25.74
CA ARG A 29 -1.21 -12.24 -26.11
C ARG A 29 -0.67 -11.41 -27.28
N LEU A 30 -0.88 -10.10 -27.23
CA LEU A 30 -0.31 -9.19 -28.21
C LEU A 30 1.22 -9.21 -28.08
N LYS A 31 1.94 -9.17 -29.21
CA LYS A 31 3.42 -9.12 -29.21
C LYS A 31 3.95 -7.73 -28.85
N SER A 32 3.18 -6.69 -29.18
CA SER A 32 3.50 -5.32 -28.84
C SER A 32 2.23 -4.46 -28.80
N LEU A 33 2.31 -3.35 -28.07
CA LEU A 33 1.28 -2.31 -28.07
C LEU A 33 1.95 -0.94 -28.00
N TRP A 34 1.63 -0.04 -28.93
CA TRP A 34 2.24 1.30 -28.99
C TRP A 34 3.77 1.26 -29.05
N GLY A 35 4.35 0.25 -29.72
CA GLY A 35 5.80 0.05 -29.79
C GLY A 35 6.43 -0.57 -28.53
N ILE A 36 5.67 -0.78 -27.45
CA ILE A 36 6.13 -1.48 -26.26
C ILE A 36 6.09 -2.99 -26.53
N PRO A 37 7.21 -3.73 -26.46
CA PRO A 37 7.19 -5.19 -26.57
C PRO A 37 6.54 -5.80 -25.34
N LEU A 38 5.66 -6.78 -25.56
CA LEU A 38 4.94 -7.48 -24.49
C LEU A 38 5.43 -8.94 -24.44
N PRO A 39 5.57 -9.53 -23.24
CA PRO A 39 6.04 -10.91 -23.13
C PRO A 39 5.01 -11.92 -23.68
N ASP A 40 5.50 -12.96 -24.35
CA ASP A 40 4.66 -14.01 -24.96
C ASP A 40 3.90 -14.87 -23.92
N SER A 41 4.28 -14.77 -22.63
CA SER A 41 3.66 -15.51 -21.53
C SER A 41 2.27 -14.99 -21.15
N GLY A 42 1.82 -13.86 -21.71
CA GLY A 42 0.46 -13.35 -21.56
C GLY A 42 0.10 -13.09 -20.09
N MET A 43 -1.05 -13.60 -19.63
CA MET A 43 -1.47 -13.41 -18.23
C MET A 43 -0.49 -13.96 -17.19
N ALA A 44 0.38 -14.91 -17.54
CA ALA A 44 1.43 -15.35 -16.62
C ALA A 44 2.42 -14.22 -16.28
N THR A 45 2.62 -13.24 -17.19
CA THR A 45 3.39 -12.02 -16.89
C THR A 45 2.78 -11.22 -15.74
N ILE A 46 1.44 -11.08 -15.72
CA ILE A 46 0.72 -10.36 -14.66
C ILE A 46 0.89 -11.06 -13.31
N VAL A 47 0.76 -12.39 -13.31
CA VAL A 47 0.89 -13.23 -12.11
C VAL A 47 2.32 -13.24 -11.58
N ALA A 48 3.30 -13.31 -12.48
CA ALA A 48 4.71 -13.39 -12.15
C ALA A 48 5.34 -12.03 -11.79
N ASN A 49 4.58 -10.93 -11.79
CA ASN A 49 5.13 -9.64 -11.37
C ASN A 49 5.72 -9.73 -9.96
N TYR A 50 6.84 -9.04 -9.71
CA TYR A 50 7.59 -9.15 -8.46
C TYR A 50 6.72 -9.04 -7.20
N ASP A 51 7.12 -9.83 -6.20
CA ASP A 51 6.45 -10.13 -4.92
C ASP A 51 5.20 -11.02 -5.00
N GLY A 52 4.46 -11.03 -6.12
CA GLY A 52 3.26 -11.88 -6.27
C GLY A 52 3.53 -13.37 -6.02
N PRO A 53 4.48 -13.99 -6.75
CA PRO A 53 4.87 -15.37 -6.53
C PRO A 53 5.30 -15.68 -5.10
N LEU A 54 6.01 -14.74 -4.45
CA LEU A 54 6.47 -14.91 -3.07
C LEU A 54 5.31 -14.93 -2.07
N PHE A 55 4.28 -14.11 -2.28
CA PHE A 55 3.04 -14.21 -1.49
C PHE A 55 2.34 -15.56 -1.69
N MET A 56 2.37 -16.14 -2.90
CA MET A 56 1.81 -17.48 -3.14
C MET A 56 2.61 -18.59 -2.45
N VAL A 57 3.95 -18.48 -2.36
CA VAL A 57 4.78 -19.40 -1.56
C VAL A 57 4.30 -19.40 -0.12
N VAL A 58 4.15 -18.22 0.50
CA VAL A 58 3.64 -18.12 1.87
C VAL A 58 2.21 -18.64 1.98
N ALA A 59 1.36 -18.40 0.99
CA ALA A 59 -0.02 -18.88 1.00
C ALA A 59 -0.09 -20.42 1.01
N LYS A 60 0.79 -21.10 0.27
CA LYS A 60 0.86 -22.56 0.22
C LYS A 60 1.54 -23.20 1.42
N THR A 61 2.66 -22.63 1.86
CA THR A 61 3.51 -23.26 2.89
C THR A 61 3.21 -22.77 4.31
N PHE A 62 2.61 -21.59 4.43
CA PHE A 62 2.40 -20.88 5.69
C PHE A 62 3.68 -20.84 6.55
N TYR A 63 4.78 -20.42 5.90
CA TYR A 63 6.13 -20.29 6.45
C TYR A 63 6.78 -21.61 6.91
N ASN A 64 6.30 -22.78 6.46
CA ASN A 64 6.98 -24.05 6.74
C ASN A 64 8.31 -24.14 5.96
N PRO A 65 9.47 -24.24 6.63
CA PRO A 65 10.78 -24.25 5.96
C PRO A 65 11.00 -25.44 5.01
N GLU A 66 10.54 -26.63 5.39
CA GLU A 66 10.71 -27.85 4.58
C GLU A 66 9.89 -27.75 3.29
N LEU A 67 8.63 -27.30 3.39
CA LEU A 67 7.77 -27.12 2.22
C LEU A 67 8.32 -26.03 1.29
N ILE A 68 8.87 -24.94 1.84
CA ILE A 68 9.49 -23.88 1.02
C ILE A 68 10.67 -24.45 0.22
N LYS A 69 11.60 -25.15 0.89
CA LYS A 69 12.81 -25.72 0.27
C LYS A 69 12.49 -26.81 -0.77
N ASN A 70 11.49 -27.65 -0.48
CA ASN A 70 11.20 -28.82 -1.30
C ASN A 70 10.29 -28.50 -2.49
N LEU A 71 9.40 -27.50 -2.39
CA LEU A 71 8.42 -27.19 -3.42
C LEU A 71 8.81 -26.01 -4.31
N PHE A 72 9.61 -25.06 -3.83
CA PHE A 72 9.90 -23.82 -4.56
C PHE A 72 11.40 -23.63 -4.80
N GLN A 73 11.76 -23.28 -6.03
CA GLN A 73 13.15 -23.16 -6.48
C GLN A 73 13.60 -21.69 -6.55
N PHE A 74 13.32 -20.91 -5.51
CA PHE A 74 13.86 -19.55 -5.42
C PHE A 74 15.22 -19.55 -4.71
N PRO A 75 16.23 -18.81 -5.20
CA PRO A 75 17.55 -18.70 -4.57
C PRO A 75 17.49 -17.73 -3.36
N LEU A 76 16.51 -17.92 -2.48
CA LEU A 76 16.22 -17.07 -1.34
C LEU A 76 16.24 -17.88 -0.05
N PRO A 77 16.80 -17.35 1.05
CA PRO A 77 16.71 -18.01 2.35
C PRO A 77 15.25 -18.09 2.82
N VAL A 78 14.93 -19.04 3.69
CA VAL A 78 13.55 -19.23 4.17
C VAL A 78 13.06 -18.02 4.97
N GLU A 79 13.98 -17.37 5.66
CA GLU A 79 13.79 -16.15 6.44
C GLU A 79 13.33 -14.99 5.54
N TYR A 80 13.67 -15.00 4.24
CA TYR A 80 13.23 -13.97 3.28
C TYR A 80 11.70 -13.85 3.21
N TYR A 81 10.99 -14.98 3.35
CA TYR A 81 9.54 -15.01 3.30
C TYR A 81 8.88 -14.31 4.50
N ALA A 82 9.60 -14.05 5.59
CA ALA A 82 9.12 -13.25 6.72
C ALA A 82 8.85 -11.77 6.36
N ALA A 83 9.33 -11.28 5.21
CA ALA A 83 8.96 -9.97 4.67
C ALA A 83 7.54 -9.94 4.06
N HIS A 84 6.95 -11.10 3.78
CA HIS A 84 5.63 -11.25 3.18
C HIS A 84 4.62 -11.57 4.27
N PHE A 85 4.10 -10.52 4.92
CA PHE A 85 3.25 -10.63 6.09
C PHE A 85 1.94 -11.40 5.83
N PRO A 86 1.37 -12.04 6.87
CA PRO A 86 0.51 -13.21 6.69
C PRO A 86 -0.89 -12.93 6.14
N LEU A 87 -1.44 -11.71 6.27
CA LEU A 87 -2.86 -11.50 5.95
C LEU A 87 -3.17 -11.69 4.46
N PHE A 88 -2.37 -11.11 3.57
CA PHE A 88 -2.58 -11.25 2.14
C PHE A 88 -2.42 -12.71 1.67
N PRO A 89 -1.34 -13.45 2.03
CA PRO A 89 -1.23 -14.90 1.83
C PRO A 89 -2.39 -15.72 2.39
N LEU A 90 -2.87 -15.41 3.59
CA LEU A 90 -4.00 -16.10 4.19
C LEU A 90 -5.28 -15.91 3.38
N LEU A 91 -5.53 -14.70 2.86
CA LEU A 91 -6.64 -14.45 1.95
C LEU A 91 -6.47 -15.22 0.63
N ILE A 92 -5.27 -15.23 0.03
CA ILE A 92 -4.99 -16.04 -1.17
C ILE A 92 -5.34 -17.51 -0.90
N ARG A 93 -4.81 -18.08 0.18
CA ARG A 93 -5.07 -19.47 0.57
C ARG A 93 -6.55 -19.73 0.81
N THR A 94 -7.25 -18.80 1.44
CA THR A 94 -8.68 -18.94 1.74
C THR A 94 -9.51 -18.95 0.48
N PHE A 95 -9.15 -18.19 -0.57
CA PHE A 95 -9.95 -18.12 -1.80
C PHE A 95 -9.40 -18.99 -2.94
N SER A 96 -8.27 -19.66 -2.75
CA SER A 96 -7.66 -20.52 -3.78
C SER A 96 -8.47 -21.77 -4.08
N PHE A 97 -9.35 -22.24 -3.17
CA PHE A 97 -10.22 -23.39 -3.45
C PHE A 97 -11.18 -23.15 -4.63
N ALA A 98 -11.53 -21.88 -4.91
CA ALA A 98 -12.46 -21.51 -5.98
C ALA A 98 -11.75 -21.08 -7.27
N LEU A 99 -10.58 -20.44 -7.16
CA LEU A 99 -9.91 -19.76 -8.27
C LEU A 99 -8.53 -20.32 -8.62
N GLY A 100 -7.96 -21.21 -7.79
CA GLY A 100 -6.52 -21.49 -7.78
C GLY A 100 -5.72 -20.34 -7.16
N PHE A 101 -4.47 -20.59 -6.77
CA PHE A 101 -3.65 -19.57 -6.08
C PHE A 101 -3.35 -18.33 -6.94
N PRO A 102 -2.97 -18.44 -8.23
CA PRO A 102 -2.70 -17.28 -9.08
C PRO A 102 -3.89 -16.31 -9.20
N TYR A 103 -5.08 -16.84 -9.51
CA TYR A 103 -6.25 -16.00 -9.71
C TYR A 103 -6.91 -15.58 -8.39
N ALA A 104 -6.77 -16.36 -7.31
CA ALA A 104 -7.14 -15.89 -5.97
C ALA A 104 -6.29 -14.66 -5.58
N MET A 105 -4.99 -14.68 -5.84
CA MET A 105 -4.13 -13.51 -5.60
C MET A 105 -4.59 -12.28 -6.38
N LEU A 106 -4.79 -12.40 -7.69
CA LEU A 106 -5.29 -11.28 -8.51
C LEU A 106 -6.68 -10.82 -8.05
N GLY A 107 -7.58 -11.75 -7.70
CA GLY A 107 -8.91 -11.47 -7.19
C GLY A 107 -8.89 -10.69 -5.87
N ILE A 108 -8.05 -11.08 -4.91
CA ILE A 108 -7.88 -10.35 -3.65
C ILE A 108 -7.28 -8.96 -3.89
N THR A 109 -6.32 -8.81 -4.80
CA THR A 109 -5.82 -7.49 -5.22
C THR A 109 -6.96 -6.62 -5.78
N LEU A 110 -7.81 -7.14 -6.66
CA LEU A 110 -8.95 -6.41 -7.22
C LEU A 110 -9.96 -5.97 -6.15
N VAL A 111 -10.36 -6.87 -5.25
CA VAL A 111 -11.28 -6.57 -4.14
C VAL A 111 -10.68 -5.52 -3.21
N SER A 112 -9.40 -5.67 -2.87
CA SER A 112 -8.68 -4.73 -2.03
C SER A 112 -8.56 -3.36 -2.67
N SER A 113 -8.37 -3.32 -3.99
CA SER A 113 -8.32 -2.09 -4.75
C SER A 113 -9.67 -1.36 -4.76
N PHE A 114 -10.77 -2.11 -4.90
CA PHE A 114 -12.11 -1.55 -4.73
C PHE A 114 -12.30 -0.96 -3.32
N LEU A 115 -11.86 -1.67 -2.28
CA LEU A 115 -11.92 -1.18 -0.91
C LEU A 115 -11.10 0.09 -0.71
N ALA A 116 -9.90 0.18 -1.30
CA ALA A 116 -9.07 1.39 -1.26
C ALA A 116 -9.80 2.59 -1.88
N LEU A 117 -10.39 2.42 -3.07
CA LEU A 117 -11.18 3.47 -3.71
C LEU A 117 -12.44 3.82 -2.91
N TYR A 118 -13.11 2.83 -2.32
CA TYR A 118 -14.28 3.03 -1.49
C TYR A 118 -13.98 3.91 -0.27
N PHE A 119 -12.97 3.55 0.52
CA PHE A 119 -12.59 4.33 1.70
C PHE A 119 -11.99 5.68 1.31
N PHE A 120 -11.24 5.75 0.20
CA PHE A 120 -10.75 7.03 -0.31
C PHE A 120 -11.90 7.97 -0.67
N LYS A 121 -12.91 7.50 -1.40
CA LYS A 121 -14.09 8.28 -1.74
C LYS A 121 -14.79 8.79 -0.49
N ARG A 122 -14.98 7.93 0.52
CA ARG A 122 -15.60 8.33 1.80
C ARG A 122 -14.79 9.39 2.54
N LEU A 123 -13.46 9.30 2.49
CA LEU A 123 -12.59 10.33 3.06
C LEU A 123 -12.69 11.64 2.25
N ALA A 124 -12.65 11.56 0.92
CA ALA A 124 -12.72 12.72 0.03
C ALA A 124 -14.04 13.50 0.14
N GLU A 125 -15.17 12.82 0.39
CA GLU A 125 -16.47 13.46 0.64
C GLU A 125 -16.49 14.40 1.86
N GLU A 126 -15.50 14.30 2.75
CA GLU A 126 -15.35 15.23 3.88
C GLU A 126 -14.67 16.55 3.50
N PHE A 127 -14.02 16.59 2.34
CA PHE A 127 -13.24 17.74 1.87
C PHE A 127 -13.85 18.40 0.64
N VAL A 128 -14.56 17.64 -0.19
CA VAL A 128 -15.15 18.12 -1.43
C VAL A 128 -16.57 17.57 -1.61
N GLY A 129 -17.38 18.26 -2.40
CA GLY A 129 -18.72 17.81 -2.77
C GLY A 129 -18.71 16.46 -3.49
N ARG A 130 -19.87 15.78 -3.50
CA ARG A 130 -20.02 14.41 -4.00
C ARG A 130 -19.47 14.17 -5.42
N GLU A 131 -19.76 15.05 -6.37
CA GLU A 131 -19.24 14.92 -7.75
C GLU A 131 -17.71 15.02 -7.76
N ASN A 132 -17.15 16.01 -7.08
CA ASN A 132 -15.71 16.19 -6.97
C ASN A 132 -15.03 15.02 -6.23
N SER A 133 -15.70 14.40 -5.25
CA SER A 133 -15.16 13.21 -4.58
C SER A 133 -15.04 12.01 -5.53
N LEU A 134 -15.98 11.83 -6.45
CA LEU A 134 -15.92 10.79 -7.48
C LEU A 134 -14.78 11.07 -8.46
N PHE A 135 -14.63 12.33 -8.89
CA PHE A 135 -13.53 12.73 -9.74
C PHE A 135 -12.17 12.51 -9.06
N LEU A 136 -12.00 12.94 -7.81
CA LEU A 136 -10.77 12.66 -7.05
C LEU A 136 -10.51 11.16 -6.89
N THR A 137 -11.57 10.35 -6.74
CA THR A 137 -11.43 8.89 -6.68
C THR A 137 -10.95 8.31 -8.00
N LEU A 138 -11.39 8.85 -9.13
CA LEU A 138 -10.85 8.49 -10.45
C LEU A 138 -9.37 8.90 -10.56
N VAL A 139 -9.01 10.11 -10.09
CA VAL A 139 -7.61 10.54 -10.03
C VAL A 139 -6.79 9.56 -9.19
N PHE A 140 -7.27 9.19 -8.00
CA PHE A 140 -6.61 8.20 -7.16
C PHE A 140 -6.57 6.80 -7.79
N ALA A 141 -7.56 6.41 -8.60
CA ALA A 141 -7.53 5.11 -9.28
C ALA A 141 -6.40 5.00 -10.32
N LEU A 142 -5.94 6.13 -10.84
CA LEU A 142 -4.97 6.19 -11.95
C LEU A 142 -3.60 6.73 -11.52
N LEU A 143 -3.56 7.65 -10.55
CA LEU A 143 -2.35 8.34 -10.13
C LEU A 143 -1.99 8.08 -8.66
N PRO A 144 -0.68 7.96 -8.34
CA PRO A 144 0.44 7.93 -9.29
C PRO A 144 0.41 6.68 -10.15
N ALA A 145 1.06 6.68 -11.31
CA ALA A 145 1.03 5.51 -12.22
C ALA A 145 1.51 4.21 -11.55
N ARG A 146 2.40 4.31 -10.55
CA ARG A 146 2.80 3.17 -9.71
C ARG A 146 1.63 2.52 -8.96
N TRP A 147 0.65 3.29 -8.50
CA TRP A 147 -0.56 2.77 -7.88
C TRP A 147 -1.38 1.92 -8.86
N LEU A 148 -1.53 2.40 -10.10
CA LEU A 148 -2.24 1.66 -11.15
C LEU A 148 -1.55 0.32 -11.46
N ILE A 149 -0.23 0.26 -11.38
CA ILE A 149 0.53 -0.99 -11.53
C ILE A 149 0.23 -1.95 -10.39
N VAL A 150 0.45 -1.55 -9.13
CA VAL A 150 0.35 -2.48 -7.98
C VAL A 150 -1.08 -2.97 -7.71
N ARG A 151 -2.10 -2.23 -8.16
CA ARG A 151 -3.50 -2.68 -8.17
C ARG A 151 -3.86 -3.62 -9.33
N SER A 152 -2.96 -3.78 -10.30
CA SER A 152 -3.18 -4.57 -11.52
C SER A 152 -2.31 -5.82 -11.59
N VAL A 153 -1.53 -6.12 -10.55
CA VAL A 153 -0.71 -7.34 -10.43
C VAL A 153 -0.93 -7.96 -9.05
N GLY A 154 -0.41 -9.17 -8.82
CA GLY A 154 -0.49 -9.81 -7.51
C GLY A 154 0.31 -9.07 -6.45
N SER A 155 -0.30 -8.13 -5.74
CA SER A 155 0.38 -7.36 -4.70
C SER A 155 -0.52 -7.06 -3.50
N ALA A 156 0.12 -6.92 -2.34
CA ALA A 156 -0.53 -6.66 -1.06
C ALA A 156 -0.79 -5.15 -0.84
N GLU A 157 -0.20 -4.28 -1.65
CA GLU A 157 -0.28 -2.82 -1.57
C GLU A 157 -1.73 -2.34 -1.57
N PRO A 158 -2.65 -2.82 -2.42
CA PRO A 158 -4.03 -2.37 -2.38
C PRO A 158 -4.74 -2.67 -1.07
N LEU A 159 -4.47 -3.83 -0.45
CA LEU A 159 -5.05 -4.18 0.84
C LEU A 159 -4.47 -3.29 1.94
N PHE A 160 -3.16 -3.08 1.91
CA PHE A 160 -2.46 -2.24 2.85
C PHE A 160 -2.98 -0.79 2.83
N ILE A 161 -3.12 -0.22 1.63
CA ILE A 161 -3.59 1.16 1.45
C ILE A 161 -5.07 1.27 1.80
N ALA A 162 -5.92 0.31 1.42
CA ALA A 162 -7.31 0.28 1.84
C ALA A 162 -7.44 0.33 3.36
N ALA A 163 -6.63 -0.47 4.05
CA ALA A 163 -6.62 -0.54 5.50
C ALA A 163 -6.11 0.74 6.18
N ILE A 164 -5.07 1.36 5.63
CA ILE A 164 -4.59 2.69 6.09
C ILE A 164 -5.69 3.74 5.96
N ILE A 165 -6.32 3.87 4.79
CA ILE A 165 -7.35 4.90 4.58
C ILE A 165 -8.56 4.64 5.49
N ALA A 166 -9.00 3.39 5.60
CA ALA A 166 -10.10 3.01 6.49
C ALA A 166 -9.78 3.30 7.96
N SER A 167 -8.58 2.94 8.41
CA SER A 167 -8.12 3.20 9.78
C SER A 167 -8.13 4.69 10.10
N VAL A 168 -7.57 5.52 9.20
CA VAL A 168 -7.55 6.98 9.35
C VAL A 168 -8.94 7.59 9.29
N TYR A 169 -9.81 7.10 8.39
CA TYR A 169 -11.20 7.53 8.29
C TYR A 169 -11.95 7.32 9.62
N PHE A 170 -11.87 6.12 10.20
CA PHE A 170 -12.53 5.83 11.48
C PHE A 170 -11.91 6.59 12.64
N PHE A 171 -10.58 6.77 12.64
CA PHE A 171 -9.88 7.56 13.66
C PHE A 171 -10.37 9.01 13.67
N ARG A 172 -10.47 9.65 12.50
CA ARG A 172 -11.00 11.02 12.36
C ARG A 172 -12.46 11.14 12.82
N LYS A 173 -13.25 10.08 12.70
CA LYS A 173 -14.62 10.01 13.23
C LYS A 173 -14.71 9.69 14.73
N GLY A 174 -13.58 9.51 15.42
CA GLY A 174 -13.55 9.10 16.83
C GLY A 174 -13.96 7.65 17.07
N ASN A 175 -14.11 6.84 16.02
CA ASN A 175 -14.36 5.41 16.13
C ASN A 175 -13.02 4.66 16.26
N PHE A 176 -12.48 4.64 17.47
CA PHE A 176 -11.18 4.02 17.74
C PHE A 176 -11.17 2.50 17.53
N TRP A 177 -12.29 1.81 17.70
CA TRP A 177 -12.41 0.38 17.37
C TRP A 177 -12.25 0.13 15.87
N GLY A 178 -12.96 0.89 15.04
CA GLY A 178 -12.79 0.85 13.59
C GLY A 178 -11.36 1.19 13.18
N ALA A 179 -10.76 2.21 13.79
CA ALA A 179 -9.38 2.58 13.54
C ALA A 179 -8.39 1.47 13.93
N GLY A 180 -8.57 0.88 15.11
CA GLY A 180 -7.74 -0.20 15.64
C GLY A 180 -7.81 -1.47 14.80
N VAL A 181 -9.01 -1.91 14.41
CA VAL A 181 -9.21 -3.10 13.57
C VAL A 181 -8.60 -2.90 12.19
N TRP A 182 -8.89 -1.79 11.51
CA TRP A 182 -8.29 -1.53 10.20
C TRP A 182 -6.79 -1.25 10.28
N GLY A 183 -6.29 -0.70 11.38
CA GLY A 183 -4.86 -0.54 11.63
C GLY A 183 -4.16 -1.89 11.83
N ALA A 184 -4.79 -2.83 12.54
CA ALA A 184 -4.31 -4.20 12.68
C ALA A 184 -4.32 -4.94 11.34
N ILE A 185 -5.35 -4.75 10.50
CA ILE A 185 -5.38 -5.26 9.13
C ILE A 185 -4.19 -4.71 8.33
N ALA A 186 -3.92 -3.40 8.39
CA ALA A 186 -2.76 -2.80 7.72
C ALA A 186 -1.45 -3.42 8.22
N GLN A 187 -1.30 -3.55 9.53
CA GLN A 187 -0.13 -4.16 10.18
C GLN A 187 0.07 -5.63 9.82
N LEU A 188 -1.00 -6.42 9.69
CA LEU A 188 -0.94 -7.82 9.28
C LEU A 188 -0.70 -7.99 7.76
N THR A 189 -0.81 -6.91 7.00
CA THR A 189 -0.61 -6.91 5.54
C THR A 189 0.82 -6.52 5.17
N LYS A 190 1.40 -5.48 5.78
CA LYS A 190 2.79 -5.05 5.55
C LYS A 190 3.39 -4.41 6.81
N SER A 191 4.72 -4.55 6.96
CA SER A 191 5.47 -4.02 8.10
C SER A 191 5.32 -2.52 8.36
N PRO A 192 5.17 -1.60 7.37
CA PRO A 192 5.00 -0.18 7.65
C PRO A 192 3.65 0.17 8.29
N GLY A 193 2.73 -0.79 8.50
CA GLY A 193 1.48 -0.56 9.22
C GLY A 193 1.69 0.00 10.64
N ILE A 194 2.83 -0.28 11.26
CA ILE A 194 3.14 0.13 12.63
C ILE A 194 3.27 1.65 12.73
N LEU A 195 3.61 2.30 11.61
CA LEU A 195 3.72 3.75 11.50
C LEU A 195 2.36 4.43 11.77
N LEU A 196 1.22 3.76 11.55
CA LEU A 196 -0.09 4.28 11.96
C LEU A 196 -0.20 4.41 13.47
N PHE A 197 0.31 3.45 14.24
CA PHE A 197 0.29 3.52 15.70
C PHE A 197 1.10 4.74 16.17
N VAL A 198 2.29 4.95 15.61
CA VAL A 198 3.14 6.13 15.92
C VAL A 198 2.39 7.42 15.58
N ALA A 199 1.78 7.51 14.40
CA ALA A 199 1.03 8.70 13.99
C ALA A 199 -0.18 8.99 14.89
N TYR A 200 -0.96 7.97 15.26
CA TYR A 200 -2.11 8.13 16.16
C TYR A 200 -1.68 8.49 17.58
N PHE A 201 -0.62 7.86 18.07
CA PHE A 201 -0.05 8.17 19.37
C PHE A 201 0.36 9.65 19.43
N ILE A 202 1.13 10.13 18.46
CA ILE A 202 1.52 11.55 18.39
C ILE A 202 0.30 12.46 18.23
N SER A 203 -0.66 12.10 17.36
CA SER A 203 -1.86 12.91 17.15
C SER A 203 -2.74 13.03 18.40
N LEU A 204 -2.75 12.02 19.28
CA LEU A 204 -3.47 12.06 20.56
C LEU A 204 -2.68 12.82 21.63
N LEU A 205 -1.37 12.62 21.67
CA LEU A 205 -0.49 13.21 22.69
C LEU A 205 -0.18 14.68 22.45
N ALA A 206 0.11 15.08 21.22
CA ALA A 206 0.61 16.43 20.90
C ALA A 206 -0.27 17.57 21.49
N PRO A 207 -1.61 17.50 21.44
CA PRO A 207 -2.47 18.53 22.08
C PRO A 207 -2.41 18.52 23.62
N GLN A 208 -1.97 17.42 24.22
CA GLN A 208 -1.99 17.18 25.66
C GLN A 208 -0.61 17.34 26.32
N VAL A 209 0.48 17.43 25.55
CA VAL A 209 1.86 17.59 26.05
C VAL A 209 2.00 18.74 27.04
N ARG A 210 1.25 19.85 26.87
CA ARG A 210 1.29 20.98 27.82
C ARG A 210 0.61 20.71 29.16
N LYS A 211 -0.27 19.70 29.23
CA LYS A 211 -1.04 19.33 30.43
C LYS A 211 -0.39 18.20 31.22
N LEU A 212 0.38 17.34 30.55
CA LEU A 212 1.01 16.15 31.16
C LEU A 212 2.02 16.48 32.29
N PRO A 213 2.89 17.51 32.18
CA PRO A 213 3.83 17.86 33.25
C PRO A 213 3.16 18.41 34.52
N ILE A 214 1.93 18.92 34.40
CA ILE A 214 1.19 19.57 35.49
C ILE A 214 0.24 18.57 36.17
N ALA A 215 -0.17 17.53 35.47
CA ALA A 215 -1.06 16.50 35.99
C ALA A 215 -0.29 15.41 36.77
N PRO A 216 -0.81 14.95 37.93
CA PRO A 216 -0.27 13.77 38.61
C PRO A 216 -0.26 12.56 37.67
N ILE A 217 0.77 11.71 37.75
CA ILE A 217 0.93 10.51 36.90
C ILE A 217 -0.33 9.61 36.94
N ARG A 218 -1.00 9.53 38.11
CA ARG A 218 -2.25 8.78 38.29
C ARG A 218 -3.38 9.24 37.36
N ASP A 219 -3.38 10.51 36.96
CA ASP A 219 -4.43 11.10 36.13
C ASP A 219 -4.11 11.06 34.63
N TRP A 220 -2.88 10.65 34.24
CA TRP A 220 -2.49 10.51 32.84
C TRP A 220 -3.44 9.62 32.04
N PRO A 221 -3.93 8.46 32.54
CA PRO A 221 -4.91 7.66 31.80
C PRO A 221 -6.20 8.40 31.45
N ALA A 222 -6.64 9.31 32.32
CA ALA A 222 -7.83 10.14 32.10
C ALA A 222 -7.52 11.29 31.14
N VAL A 223 -6.36 11.95 31.29
CA VAL A 223 -5.88 13.01 30.39
C VAL A 223 -5.78 12.47 28.96
N LEU A 224 -5.09 11.34 28.78
CA LEU A 224 -4.88 10.65 27.50
C LEU A 224 -6.11 9.90 26.98
N ASN A 225 -7.20 9.88 27.75
CA ASN A 225 -8.46 9.23 27.41
C ASN A 225 -8.28 7.76 27.00
N LEU A 226 -7.41 7.03 27.72
CA LEU A 226 -6.98 5.66 27.35
C LEU A 226 -8.15 4.68 27.24
N LYS A 227 -9.22 4.88 28.03
CA LYS A 227 -10.44 4.06 27.95
C LYS A 227 -11.11 4.12 26.58
N LYS A 228 -10.96 5.22 25.83
CA LYS A 228 -11.51 5.35 24.47
C LYS A 228 -10.50 4.94 23.40
N THR A 229 -9.20 5.15 23.65
CA THR A 229 -8.16 4.98 22.64
C THR A 229 -7.43 3.64 22.70
N PHE A 230 -7.68 2.80 23.71
CA PHE A 230 -7.06 1.47 23.83
C PHE A 230 -7.22 0.56 22.59
N PRO A 231 -8.29 0.63 21.76
CA PRO A 231 -8.36 -0.23 20.59
C PRO A 231 -7.25 0.04 19.56
N ILE A 232 -6.58 1.20 19.63
CA ILE A 232 -5.40 1.50 18.81
C ILE A 232 -4.22 0.56 19.14
N LEU A 233 -4.20 -0.05 20.33
CA LEU A 233 -3.21 -1.08 20.70
C LEU A 233 -3.36 -2.37 19.89
N LEU A 234 -4.47 -2.58 19.18
CA LEU A 234 -4.60 -3.71 18.25
C LEU A 234 -3.51 -3.69 17.17
N ILE A 235 -2.99 -2.51 16.79
CA ILE A 235 -1.92 -2.38 15.81
C ILE A 235 -0.63 -3.06 16.34
N PRO A 236 0.02 -2.61 17.44
CA PRO A 236 1.22 -3.28 17.93
C PRO A 236 0.96 -4.72 18.42
N LEU A 237 -0.23 -5.03 18.94
CA LEU A 237 -0.57 -6.42 19.31
C LEU A 237 -0.61 -7.35 18.09
N SER A 238 -1.05 -6.85 16.94
CA SER A 238 -1.02 -7.63 15.69
C SER A 238 0.40 -7.79 15.11
N LEU A 239 1.31 -6.84 15.34
CA LEU A 239 2.73 -7.04 15.03
C LEU A 239 3.34 -8.11 15.95
N LEU A 240 3.04 -8.06 17.25
CA LEU A 240 3.50 -9.05 18.21
C LEU A 240 3.03 -10.46 17.84
N SER A 241 1.79 -10.62 17.38
CA SER A 241 1.30 -11.93 16.95
C SER A 241 2.02 -12.48 15.73
N ILE A 242 2.49 -11.62 14.81
CA ILE A 242 3.33 -12.01 13.67
C ILE A 242 4.70 -12.51 14.14
N PHE A 243 5.34 -11.82 15.08
CA PHE A 243 6.63 -12.28 15.63
C PHE A 243 6.51 -13.59 16.40
N ILE A 244 5.42 -13.78 17.15
CA ILE A 244 5.11 -15.08 17.76
C ILE A 244 4.92 -16.16 16.68
N LEU A 245 4.21 -15.85 15.59
CA LEU A 245 4.07 -16.77 14.46
C LEU A 245 5.42 -17.17 13.87
N TYR A 246 6.34 -16.21 13.70
CA TYR A 246 7.69 -16.48 13.18
C TYR A 246 8.51 -17.34 14.14
N GLN A 247 8.42 -17.10 15.45
CA GLN A 247 9.05 -17.97 16.44
C GLN A 247 8.55 -19.43 16.32
N VAL A 248 7.25 -19.63 16.08
CA VAL A 248 6.65 -20.97 15.96
C VAL A 248 7.00 -21.63 14.62
N ARG A 249 7.05 -20.87 13.51
CA ARG A 249 7.20 -21.43 12.15
C ARG A 249 8.64 -21.49 11.66
N LEU A 250 9.43 -20.48 11.99
CA LEU A 250 10.80 -20.31 11.52
C LEU A 250 11.82 -20.53 12.65
N GLY A 251 11.38 -20.64 13.90
CA GLY A 251 12.28 -20.72 15.05
C GLY A 251 12.91 -19.38 15.45
N ASP A 252 12.48 -18.29 14.83
CA ASP A 252 13.07 -16.95 14.98
C ASP A 252 11.98 -15.88 15.15
N PHE A 253 11.88 -15.33 16.36
CA PHE A 253 10.94 -14.25 16.70
C PHE A 253 11.15 -12.98 15.86
N LEU A 254 12.40 -12.69 15.48
CA LEU A 254 12.80 -11.50 14.73
C LEU A 254 13.11 -11.82 13.26
N ALA A 255 12.58 -12.93 12.71
CA ALA A 255 12.84 -13.38 11.35
C ALA A 255 12.71 -12.28 10.28
N TYR A 256 11.78 -11.34 10.45
CA TYR A 256 11.65 -10.19 9.55
C TYR A 256 12.95 -9.37 9.44
N PHE A 257 13.65 -9.12 10.56
CA PHE A 257 14.89 -8.36 10.59
C PHE A 257 16.10 -9.17 10.12
N HIS A 258 16.02 -10.50 10.20
CA HIS A 258 17.04 -11.41 9.68
C HIS A 258 16.76 -11.88 8.24
N SER A 259 15.67 -11.43 7.63
CA SER A 259 15.26 -11.77 6.26
C SER A 259 16.19 -11.21 5.17
N GLY A 260 17.20 -10.42 5.58
CA GLY A 260 18.21 -9.81 4.72
C GLY A 260 17.65 -8.64 3.93
N ASP A 261 17.56 -8.82 2.63
CA ASP A 261 17.39 -7.79 1.61
C ASP A 261 15.94 -7.27 1.46
N ASN A 262 15.22 -7.16 2.57
CA ASN A 262 13.83 -6.67 2.61
C ASN A 262 13.69 -5.34 3.35
N ILE A 263 14.75 -4.89 4.04
CA ILE A 263 14.78 -3.63 4.78
C ILE A 263 15.62 -2.63 4.00
N HIS A 264 14.94 -1.73 3.30
CA HIS A 264 15.58 -0.69 2.50
C HIS A 264 15.73 0.64 3.25
N LEU A 265 15.71 0.61 4.58
CA LEU A 265 15.88 1.78 5.44
C LEU A 265 17.33 1.90 5.86
N PHE A 266 17.98 3.00 5.48
CA PHE A 266 19.40 3.24 5.71
C PHE A 266 19.63 4.59 6.40
N PHE A 267 20.68 4.65 7.21
CA PHE A 267 21.20 5.89 7.79
C PHE A 267 22.57 6.21 7.15
N PRO A 268 22.88 7.47 6.81
CA PRO A 268 22.07 8.68 7.01
C PRO A 268 20.86 8.79 6.07
N PRO A 269 19.87 9.66 6.35
CA PRO A 269 18.79 9.93 5.41
C PRO A 269 19.33 10.49 4.09
N PHE A 270 18.53 10.38 3.04
CA PHE A 270 18.83 10.73 1.65
C PHE A 270 19.93 9.90 0.99
N SER A 271 20.24 8.74 1.58
CA SER A 271 21.18 7.75 1.03
C SER A 271 20.80 7.24 -0.37
N ILE A 272 19.55 7.43 -0.82
CA ILE A 272 19.16 7.17 -2.21
C ILE A 272 19.98 7.94 -3.24
N PHE A 273 20.54 9.11 -2.91
CA PHE A 273 21.38 9.87 -3.84
C PHE A 273 22.81 9.31 -3.95
N ASN A 274 23.15 8.28 -3.18
CA ASN A 274 24.33 7.48 -3.42
C ASN A 274 24.03 6.45 -4.52
N PHE A 275 24.47 6.74 -5.76
CA PHE A 275 24.28 5.84 -6.90
C PHE A 275 24.89 4.44 -6.70
N SER A 276 25.88 4.31 -5.80
CA SER A 276 26.53 3.04 -5.46
C SER A 276 25.80 2.25 -4.38
N ALA A 277 24.71 2.78 -3.81
CA ALA A 277 23.94 2.05 -2.82
C ALA A 277 23.20 0.86 -3.46
N PRO A 278 23.09 -0.28 -2.75
CA PRO A 278 22.25 -1.40 -3.17
C PRO A 278 20.83 -0.87 -3.42
N TRP A 279 20.20 -1.23 -4.54
CA TRP A 279 18.85 -0.80 -4.98
C TRP A 279 18.72 0.58 -5.61
N VAL A 280 19.77 1.40 -5.67
CA VAL A 280 19.74 2.68 -6.40
C VAL A 280 20.22 2.48 -7.84
N GLY A 281 21.49 2.11 -8.01
CA GLY A 281 22.08 1.68 -9.27
C GLY A 281 22.02 2.71 -10.42
N THR A 282 21.76 3.99 -10.13
CA THR A 282 21.59 5.02 -11.16
C THR A 282 21.79 6.43 -10.59
N PHE A 283 22.10 7.37 -11.47
CA PHE A 283 22.15 8.80 -11.18
C PHE A 283 20.89 9.56 -11.65
N TRP A 284 20.01 8.89 -12.41
CA TRP A 284 18.73 9.46 -12.87
C TRP A 284 17.69 9.37 -11.75
N LEU A 285 17.69 10.36 -10.86
CA LEU A 285 16.89 10.41 -9.63
C LEU A 285 16.07 11.71 -9.47
N GLU A 286 15.88 12.48 -10.55
CA GLU A 286 15.12 13.74 -10.51
C GLU A 286 13.67 13.51 -10.05
N GLU A 287 13.06 12.39 -10.45
CA GLU A 287 11.71 12.06 -10.00
C GLU A 287 11.62 11.81 -8.49
N VAL A 288 12.69 11.38 -7.82
CA VAL A 288 12.73 11.26 -6.35
C VAL A 288 12.59 12.64 -5.71
N ILE A 289 13.27 13.65 -6.26
CA ILE A 289 13.14 15.04 -5.80
C ILE A 289 11.71 15.52 -5.98
N LEU A 290 11.07 15.21 -7.10
CA LEU A 290 9.66 15.55 -7.34
C LEU A 290 8.72 14.86 -6.35
N VAL A 291 8.97 13.59 -5.98
CA VAL A 291 8.20 12.88 -4.95
C VAL A 291 8.34 13.60 -3.60
N TYR A 292 9.56 13.98 -3.20
CA TYR A 292 9.78 14.72 -1.96
C TYR A 292 9.12 16.09 -1.98
N LEU A 293 9.24 16.83 -3.09
CA LEU A 293 8.62 18.14 -3.25
C LEU A 293 7.10 18.05 -3.11
N LEU A 294 6.44 17.16 -3.85
CA LEU A 294 4.98 16.99 -3.80
C LEU A 294 4.52 16.49 -2.42
N GLY A 295 5.29 15.58 -1.81
CA GLY A 295 5.05 15.11 -0.45
C GLY A 295 5.09 16.24 0.57
N LEU A 296 6.16 17.02 0.58
CA LEU A 296 6.37 18.13 1.52
C LEU A 296 5.37 19.27 1.30
N LEU A 297 5.07 19.64 0.06
CA LEU A 297 4.04 20.62 -0.25
C LEU A 297 2.65 20.14 0.19
N GLY A 298 2.34 18.86 -0.04
CA GLY A 298 1.09 18.27 0.38
C GLY A 298 0.95 18.24 1.91
N LEU A 299 2.03 17.89 2.62
CA LEU A 299 2.08 17.95 4.09
C LEU A 299 1.90 19.39 4.60
N ALA A 300 2.60 20.36 4.00
CA ALA A 300 2.45 21.77 4.35
C ALA A 300 1.01 22.26 4.17
N ASN A 301 0.33 21.83 3.10
CA ASN A 301 -1.09 22.13 2.88
C ASN A 301 -1.98 21.53 3.99
N LEU A 302 -1.75 20.27 4.40
CA LEU A 302 -2.51 19.64 5.49
C LEU A 302 -2.32 20.40 6.81
N ILE A 303 -1.08 20.78 7.13
CA ILE A 303 -0.74 21.54 8.34
C ILE A 303 -1.42 22.91 8.31
N ARG A 304 -1.31 23.65 7.19
CA ARG A 304 -1.94 24.96 7.01
C ARG A 304 -3.46 24.89 7.19
N ASN A 305 -4.08 23.81 6.71
CA ASN A 305 -5.51 23.57 6.83
C ASN A 305 -5.92 22.99 8.20
N LYS A 306 -4.97 22.84 9.14
CA LYS A 306 -5.19 22.29 10.49
C LYS A 306 -5.75 20.86 10.50
N GLU A 307 -5.45 20.08 9.46
CA GLU A 307 -5.82 18.66 9.37
C GLU A 307 -4.85 17.80 10.17
N THR A 308 -4.93 17.86 11.51
CA THR A 308 -3.93 17.29 12.43
C THR A 308 -3.67 15.80 12.21
N VAL A 309 -4.72 14.98 12.10
CA VAL A 309 -4.57 13.52 11.93
C VAL A 309 -3.90 13.20 10.59
N LEU A 310 -4.38 13.81 9.50
CA LEU A 310 -3.81 13.59 8.17
C LEU A 310 -2.36 14.09 8.10
N SER A 311 -2.06 15.21 8.77
CA SER A 311 -0.71 15.77 8.84
C SER A 311 0.26 14.79 9.50
N TRP A 312 -0.08 14.24 10.67
CA TRP A 312 0.81 13.30 11.37
C TRP A 312 0.99 11.98 10.63
N VAL A 313 -0.09 11.41 10.10
CA VAL A 313 0.01 10.18 9.29
C VAL A 313 0.89 10.43 8.07
N THR A 314 0.63 11.50 7.31
CA THR A 314 1.42 11.86 6.13
C THR A 314 2.88 12.13 6.49
N ALA A 315 3.15 12.88 7.56
CA ALA A 315 4.50 13.21 8.00
C ALA A 315 5.31 11.96 8.37
N ILE A 316 4.75 11.04 9.16
CA ILE A 316 5.47 9.82 9.57
C ILE A 316 5.80 8.95 8.36
N PHE A 317 4.86 8.74 7.44
CA PHE A 317 5.16 8.01 6.21
C PHE A 317 6.19 8.75 5.34
N LEU A 318 6.07 10.07 5.15
CA LEU A 318 7.04 10.85 4.36
C LEU A 318 8.45 10.88 4.97
N VAL A 319 8.57 11.08 6.28
CA VAL A 319 9.87 11.07 6.97
C VAL A 319 10.53 9.70 6.81
N SER A 320 9.77 8.60 6.88
CA SER A 320 10.32 7.27 6.61
C SER A 320 10.91 7.12 5.20
N LEU A 321 10.36 7.82 4.19
CA LEU A 321 10.89 7.81 2.83
C LEU A 321 12.29 8.38 2.72
N PHE A 322 12.66 9.33 3.58
CA PHE A 322 14.00 9.91 3.55
C PHE A 322 15.06 8.88 3.90
N PHE A 323 14.70 7.80 4.59
CA PHE A 323 15.62 6.70 4.89
C PHE A 323 15.58 5.60 3.84
N VAL A 324 14.69 5.66 2.85
CA VAL A 324 14.59 4.64 1.80
C VAL A 324 15.69 4.85 0.76
N ALA A 325 16.60 3.88 0.62
CA ALA A 325 17.57 3.83 -0.49
C ALA A 325 17.14 2.77 -1.50
N HIS A 326 16.10 3.06 -2.28
CA HIS A 326 15.62 2.16 -3.32
C HIS A 326 15.04 2.98 -4.48
N ARG A 327 15.35 2.59 -5.72
CA ARG A 327 14.93 3.29 -6.94
C ARG A 327 13.42 3.51 -7.12
N ASP A 328 12.58 2.71 -6.46
CA ASP A 328 11.12 2.72 -6.56
C ASP A 328 10.49 3.45 -5.37
N VAL A 329 11.02 4.62 -4.99
CA VAL A 329 10.54 5.42 -3.84
C VAL A 329 9.05 5.70 -3.92
N ILE A 330 8.52 5.91 -5.13
CA ILE A 330 7.10 6.18 -5.33
C ILE A 330 6.20 5.04 -4.83
N ARG A 331 6.66 3.77 -4.90
CA ARG A 331 5.96 2.62 -4.28
C ARG A 331 5.89 2.76 -2.76
N TYR A 332 6.99 3.15 -2.11
CA TYR A 332 7.04 3.37 -0.67
C TYR A 332 6.20 4.58 -0.24
N ALA A 333 6.02 5.57 -1.13
CA ALA A 333 5.21 6.76 -0.88
C ALA A 333 3.69 6.51 -0.97
N LEU A 334 3.25 5.39 -1.56
CA LEU A 334 1.84 5.08 -1.77
C LEU A 334 0.94 5.19 -0.52
N PRO A 335 1.37 4.81 0.69
CA PRO A 335 0.60 5.02 1.93
C PRO A 335 0.23 6.47 2.21
N ALA A 336 1.06 7.43 1.76
CA ALA A 336 0.83 8.86 1.94
C ALA A 336 -0.02 9.47 0.81
N VAL A 337 0.00 8.87 -0.40
CA VAL A 337 -0.67 9.39 -1.61
C VAL A 337 -2.14 9.78 -1.39
N PRO A 338 -3.00 8.96 -0.75
CA PRO A 338 -4.39 9.34 -0.52
C PRO A 338 -4.51 10.70 0.16
N PHE A 339 -3.69 10.95 1.19
CA PHE A 339 -3.74 12.18 1.97
C PHE A 339 -3.12 13.37 1.21
N LEU A 340 -2.13 13.12 0.36
CA LEU A 340 -1.60 14.13 -0.57
C LEU A 340 -2.66 14.54 -1.60
N LEU A 341 -3.42 13.61 -2.16
CA LEU A 341 -4.51 13.94 -3.09
C LEU A 341 -5.61 14.76 -2.41
N ILE A 342 -5.93 14.45 -1.15
CA ILE A 342 -6.85 15.28 -0.34
C ILE A 342 -6.29 16.69 -0.16
N SER A 343 -5.01 16.84 0.16
CA SER A 343 -4.41 18.15 0.41
C SER A 343 -4.36 19.05 -0.82
N PHE A 344 -4.24 18.46 -2.01
CA PHE A 344 -4.29 19.16 -3.29
C PHE A 344 -5.69 19.23 -3.91
N SER A 345 -6.73 18.75 -3.22
CA SER A 345 -8.09 18.71 -3.76
C SER A 345 -8.60 20.04 -4.35
N PRO A 346 -8.32 21.24 -3.81
CA PRO A 346 -8.78 22.50 -4.42
C PRO A 346 -8.20 22.76 -5.82
N THR A 347 -7.02 22.20 -6.12
CA THR A 347 -6.38 22.28 -7.44
C THR A 347 -6.87 21.17 -8.35
N LEU A 348 -6.96 19.94 -7.82
CA LEU A 348 -7.28 18.75 -8.61
C LEU A 348 -8.73 18.77 -9.14
N VAL A 349 -9.68 19.39 -8.42
CA VAL A 349 -11.09 19.39 -8.85
C VAL A 349 -11.40 20.40 -9.97
N LYS A 350 -10.45 21.30 -10.28
CA LYS A 350 -10.63 22.36 -11.28
C LYS A 350 -10.74 21.78 -12.69
N LYS A 351 -11.48 22.49 -13.57
CA LYS A 351 -11.74 22.05 -14.94
C LYS A 351 -10.46 21.84 -15.74
N GLU A 352 -9.47 22.70 -15.52
CA GLU A 352 -8.15 22.64 -16.16
C GLU A 352 -7.45 21.33 -15.82
N PHE A 353 -7.47 20.93 -14.54
CA PHE A 353 -6.91 19.66 -14.12
C PHE A 353 -7.68 18.46 -14.68
N ARG A 354 -9.01 18.53 -14.78
CA ARG A 354 -9.82 17.49 -15.43
C ARG A 354 -9.38 17.25 -16.88
N ILE A 355 -9.07 18.31 -17.63
CA ILE A 355 -8.57 18.21 -19.01
C ILE A 355 -7.16 17.60 -19.04
N ILE A 356 -6.27 18.07 -18.15
CA ILE A 356 -4.91 17.51 -18.02
C ILE A 356 -4.97 16.01 -17.72
N MET A 357 -5.90 15.57 -16.86
CA MET A 357 -6.08 14.16 -16.55
C MET A 357 -6.45 13.32 -17.76
N LEU A 358 -7.27 13.84 -18.69
CA LEU A 358 -7.60 13.12 -19.93
C LEU A 358 -6.35 12.86 -20.77
N LEU A 359 -5.42 13.82 -20.80
CA LEU A 359 -4.13 13.66 -21.48
C LEU A 359 -3.21 12.69 -20.74
N LEU A 360 -3.18 12.74 -19.40
CA LEU A 360 -2.29 11.90 -18.58
C LEU A 360 -2.71 10.43 -18.50
N ILE A 361 -3.95 10.07 -18.83
CA ILE A 361 -4.41 8.67 -18.86
C ILE A 361 -3.54 7.83 -19.80
N ILE A 362 -3.21 8.35 -20.99
CA ILE A 362 -2.44 7.63 -22.01
C ILE A 362 -1.02 7.30 -21.53
N PRO A 363 -0.16 8.26 -21.13
CA PRO A 363 1.18 7.94 -20.65
C PRO A 363 1.15 7.10 -19.36
N THR A 364 0.17 7.29 -18.48
CA THR A 364 -0.02 6.46 -17.28
C THR A 364 -0.26 4.99 -17.64
N TYR A 365 -1.11 4.75 -18.64
CA TYR A 365 -1.38 3.41 -19.17
C TYR A 365 -0.14 2.79 -19.82
N LEU A 366 0.53 3.52 -20.72
CA LEU A 366 1.72 3.05 -21.42
C LEU A 366 2.87 2.74 -20.45
N PHE A 367 3.11 3.61 -19.47
CA PHE A 367 4.08 3.38 -18.41
C PHE A 367 3.75 2.10 -17.61
N SER A 368 2.47 1.88 -17.31
CA SER A 368 2.04 0.68 -16.57
C SER A 368 2.32 -0.60 -17.34
N LEU A 369 2.04 -0.62 -18.65
CA LEU A 369 2.34 -1.76 -19.51
C LEU A 369 3.83 -2.06 -19.59
N ALA A 370 4.65 -1.02 -19.82
CA ALA A 370 6.10 -1.15 -19.89
C ALA A 370 6.67 -1.69 -18.58
N TYR A 371 6.24 -1.12 -17.44
CA TYR A 371 6.71 -1.55 -16.13
C TYR A 371 6.32 -3.00 -15.83
N ILE A 372 5.06 -3.38 -16.02
CA ILE A 372 4.57 -4.73 -15.71
C ILE A 372 5.28 -5.78 -16.58
N SER A 373 5.57 -5.46 -17.83
CA SER A 373 6.24 -6.35 -18.78
C SER A 373 7.68 -6.67 -18.37
N GLN A 374 8.35 -5.77 -17.65
CA GLN A 374 9.76 -5.90 -17.28
C GLN A 374 9.96 -6.33 -15.81
N ASN A 375 9.00 -6.03 -14.93
CA ASN A 375 9.12 -6.29 -13.49
C ASN A 375 8.61 -7.69 -13.10
N VAL A 376 9.15 -8.73 -13.74
CA VAL A 376 8.66 -10.11 -13.63
C VAL A 376 9.70 -11.00 -12.96
N MET A 377 9.26 -11.82 -11.99
CA MET A 377 10.10 -12.88 -11.42
C MET A 377 10.27 -14.03 -12.41
N PRO A 378 11.49 -14.54 -12.61
CA PRO A 378 11.70 -15.73 -13.42
C PRO A 378 11.08 -16.95 -12.72
N ILE A 379 10.12 -17.60 -13.38
CA ILE A 379 9.49 -18.84 -12.91
C ILE A 379 9.68 -19.90 -13.99
N SER A 380 10.51 -20.89 -13.70
CA SER A 380 10.79 -22.03 -14.58
C SER A 380 9.71 -23.12 -14.48
N ASP A 381 9.16 -23.34 -13.28
CA ASP A 381 8.13 -24.33 -13.00
C ASP A 381 6.94 -23.71 -12.26
N TRP A 382 5.77 -23.79 -12.89
CA TRP A 382 4.52 -23.29 -12.33
C TRP A 382 3.76 -24.33 -11.50
N ALA A 383 4.09 -25.63 -11.60
CA ALA A 383 3.38 -26.69 -10.92
C ALA A 383 3.26 -26.46 -9.39
N PRO A 384 4.28 -25.96 -8.68
CA PRO A 384 4.18 -25.63 -7.26
C PRO A 384 3.18 -24.51 -6.95
N PHE A 385 2.78 -23.69 -7.92
CA PHE A 385 1.88 -22.56 -7.74
C PHE A 385 0.43 -22.84 -8.12
N LEU A 386 0.17 -23.86 -8.95
CA LEU A 386 -1.18 -24.16 -9.46
C LEU A 386 -2.11 -24.79 -8.40
#